data_AF-A0A6S7IQM8-F1
#
_entry.id   AF-A0A6S7IQM8-F1
#
_cell.length_a   1.000
_cell.length_b   1.000
_cell.length_c   1.000
_cell.angle_alpha   90.00
_cell.angle_beta   90.00
_cell.angle_gamma   90.00
#
_symmetry.space_group_name_H-M   'P 1'
#
loop_
_entity.id
_entity.type
_entity.pdbx_description
1 polymer ?
#
loop_
_entity_poly.entity_id
_entity_poly.type
_entity_poly.pdbx_seq_one_letter_code
_entity_poly.pdbx_strand_id
1 'polypeptide(L)'
;MEQKYCMRDDHTNVAIPFRLLYGDVCPLIKDILSEATYDFQNHCAMKCLQYPLCAGYNFKKKYQKKTPNCQLTHTLDHNFHDCNAGDKGWIFYHPVAPRK
;
A
#
# COMPACT_ATOMS: atom_id res chain seq x y z
N MET A 1 25.69 27.91 21.26
CA MET A 1 25.49 27.24 19.96
C MET A 1 24.44 26.17 20.19
N GLU A 2 23.22 26.40 19.70
CA GLU A 2 22.01 25.65 20.07
C GLU A 2 22.04 24.20 19.52
N GLN A 3 22.00 23.20 20.39
CA GLN A 3 21.54 21.85 20.02
C GLN A 3 20.03 21.80 20.18
N LYS A 4 19.32 22.27 19.15
CA LYS A 4 17.86 22.22 19.09
C LYS A 4 17.40 20.83 18.64
N TYR A 5 16.85 20.10 19.60
CA TYR A 5 15.69 19.21 19.48
C TYR A 5 15.68 18.19 18.33
N CYS A 6 16.09 16.95 18.62
CA CYS A 6 15.42 15.80 18.02
C CYS A 6 14.17 15.48 18.87
N MET A 7 13.05 16.16 18.61
CA MET A 7 11.77 15.72 19.18
C MET A 7 11.40 14.37 18.57
N ARG A 8 11.30 13.36 19.43
CA ARG A 8 10.45 12.19 19.22
C ARG A 8 9.01 12.70 19.16
N ASP A 9 8.45 12.71 17.97
CA ASP A 9 7.03 12.48 17.65
C ASP A 9 6.72 13.13 16.30
N ASP A 10 7.17 12.48 15.23
CA ASP A 10 6.51 12.64 13.94
C ASP A 10 6.53 11.30 13.19
N HIS A 11 5.67 10.39 13.61
CA HIS A 11 5.40 9.12 12.91
C HIS A 11 4.80 9.32 11.50
N THR A 12 4.65 10.55 11.02
CA THR A 12 4.00 10.88 9.74
C THR A 12 4.97 11.14 8.59
N ASN A 13 6.28 11.27 8.85
CA ASN A 13 7.29 11.61 7.83
C ASN A 13 8.33 10.50 7.58
N VAL A 14 7.97 9.24 7.81
CA VAL A 14 8.80 8.13 7.34
C VAL A 14 8.69 8.11 5.81
N ALA A 15 9.78 8.42 5.12
CA ALA A 15 9.86 8.23 3.68
C ALA A 15 9.58 6.74 3.37
N ILE A 16 8.41 6.48 2.80
CA ILE A 16 7.96 5.13 2.49
C ILE A 16 8.61 4.75 1.16
N PRO A 17 9.38 3.66 1.07
CA PRO A 17 10.11 3.30 -0.12
C PRO A 17 9.20 2.66 -1.18
N PHE A 18 8.04 3.27 -1.44
CA PHE A 18 7.06 2.83 -2.44
C PHE A 18 6.65 3.98 -3.34
N ARG A 19 6.37 3.67 -4.60
CA ARG A 19 5.82 4.58 -5.60
C ARG A 19 4.52 4.04 -6.15
N LEU A 20 3.65 4.94 -6.56
CA LEU A 20 2.46 4.60 -7.34
C LEU A 20 2.92 3.99 -8.66
N LEU A 21 2.46 2.77 -8.95
CA LEU A 21 2.63 2.12 -10.24
C LEU A 21 1.40 2.32 -11.13
N TYR A 22 0.20 2.12 -10.55
CA TYR A 22 -1.07 2.34 -11.23
C TYR A 22 -2.07 3.04 -10.30
N GLY A 23 -2.83 3.98 -10.85
CA GLY A 23 -3.89 4.70 -10.15
C GLY A 23 -5.28 4.33 -10.70
N ASP A 24 -6.30 4.55 -9.87
CA ASP A 24 -7.71 4.25 -10.18
C ASP A 24 -7.94 2.81 -10.67
N VAL A 25 -7.22 1.88 -10.04
CA VAL A 25 -7.34 0.45 -10.31
C VAL A 25 -8.41 -0.17 -9.43
N CYS A 26 -8.63 -1.46 -9.68
CA CYS A 26 -9.59 -2.29 -8.98
C CYS A 26 -8.93 -3.08 -7.85
N PRO A 27 -9.70 -3.66 -6.92
CA PRO A 27 -9.14 -4.57 -5.94
C PRO A 27 -8.48 -5.74 -6.65
N LEU A 28 -7.43 -6.27 -6.04
CA LEU A 28 -6.86 -7.54 -6.42
C LEU A 28 -7.92 -8.62 -6.17
N ILE A 29 -8.05 -9.55 -7.12
CA ILE A 29 -8.92 -10.73 -7.02
C ILE A 29 -8.12 -12.03 -6.88
N LYS A 30 -6.82 -11.98 -7.19
CA LYS A 30 -5.87 -13.09 -7.15
C LYS A 30 -4.53 -12.62 -6.62
N ASP A 31 -3.66 -13.57 -6.30
CA ASP A 31 -2.28 -13.31 -5.84
C ASP A 31 -2.20 -12.41 -4.61
N ILE A 32 -3.25 -12.47 -3.77
CA ILE A 32 -3.37 -11.75 -2.51
C ILE A 32 -2.63 -12.54 -1.43
N LEU A 33 -1.61 -11.93 -0.84
CA LEU A 33 -0.90 -12.48 0.31
C LEU A 33 -1.63 -12.23 1.63
N SER A 34 -2.23 -11.05 1.76
CA SER A 34 -2.88 -10.60 2.99
C SER A 34 -3.80 -9.43 2.70
N GLU A 35 -4.91 -9.36 3.43
CA GLU A 35 -5.84 -8.23 3.41
C GLU A 35 -5.97 -7.63 4.80
N ALA A 36 -6.08 -6.31 4.86
CA ALA A 36 -6.24 -5.58 6.11
C ALA A 36 -7.00 -4.27 5.89
N THR A 37 -7.38 -3.66 7.00
CA THR A 37 -7.98 -2.33 7.04
C THR A 37 -7.07 -1.40 7.83
N TYR A 38 -6.65 -0.31 7.19
CA TYR A 38 -5.83 0.72 7.79
C TYR A 38 -6.35 2.11 7.49
N ASP A 39 -6.31 3.01 8.47
CA ASP A 39 -6.71 4.42 8.27
C ASP A 39 -5.79 5.15 7.28
N PHE A 40 -4.51 4.75 7.24
CA PHE A 40 -3.47 5.39 6.46
C PHE A 40 -2.71 4.40 5.58
N GLN A 41 -2.33 4.87 4.38
CA GLN A 41 -1.61 4.10 3.38
C GLN A 41 -0.24 3.59 3.87
N ASN A 42 0.39 4.32 4.78
CA ASN A 42 1.69 3.98 5.34
C ASN A 42 1.67 2.67 6.15
N HIS A 43 0.57 2.36 6.82
CA HIS A 43 0.43 1.11 7.56
C HIS A 43 0.40 -0.10 6.61
N CYS A 44 -0.26 0.03 5.45
CA CYS A 44 -0.24 -0.99 4.40
C CYS A 44 1.18 -1.21 3.86
N ALA A 45 1.91 -0.11 3.63
CA ALA A 45 3.30 -0.17 3.18
C ALA A 45 4.24 -0.82 4.20
N MET A 46 4.12 -0.45 5.49
CA MET A 46 4.89 -1.07 6.57
C MET A 46 4.60 -2.56 6.69
N LYS A 47 3.32 -2.96 6.55
CA LYS A 47 2.97 -4.39 6.56
C LYS A 47 3.59 -5.13 5.39
N CYS A 48 3.62 -4.52 4.20
CA CYS A 48 4.34 -5.08 3.07
C CYS A 48 5.85 -5.18 3.36
N LEU A 49 6.48 -4.20 4.01
CA LEU A 49 7.91 -4.24 4.41
C LEU A 49 8.24 -5.39 5.35
N GLN A 50 7.30 -5.76 6.22
CA GLN A 50 7.45 -6.88 7.14
C GLN A 50 7.19 -8.24 6.50
N TYR A 51 6.55 -8.29 5.32
CA TYR A 51 6.27 -9.53 4.61
C TYR A 51 7.40 -9.83 3.61
N PRO A 52 8.19 -10.90 3.79
CA PRO A 52 9.34 -11.19 2.92
C PRO A 52 8.98 -11.36 1.44
N LEU A 53 7.81 -11.95 1.17
CA LEU A 53 7.33 -12.21 -0.19
C LEU A 53 6.53 -11.04 -0.80
N CYS A 54 6.35 -9.92 -0.09
CA CYS A 54 5.55 -8.82 -0.63
C CYS A 54 6.33 -8.03 -1.68
N ALA A 55 5.85 -8.10 -2.91
CA ALA A 55 6.37 -7.35 -4.06
C ALA A 55 5.65 -6.00 -4.23
N GLY A 56 4.44 -5.84 -3.71
CA GLY A 56 3.65 -4.61 -3.84
C GLY A 56 2.37 -4.64 -3.01
N TYR A 57 1.63 -3.54 -2.99
CA TYR A 57 0.32 -3.50 -2.36
C TYR A 57 -0.66 -2.60 -3.08
N ASN A 58 -1.94 -2.93 -2.96
CA ASN A 58 -3.06 -2.13 -3.43
C ASN A 58 -3.73 -1.45 -2.24
N PHE A 59 -4.04 -0.15 -2.34
CA PHE A 59 -4.65 0.61 -1.25
C PHE A 59 -5.81 1.50 -1.71
N LYS A 60 -6.90 1.53 -0.95
CA LYS A 60 -8.07 2.41 -1.18
C LYS A 60 -8.29 3.37 -0.02
N LYS A 61 -8.12 4.67 -0.30
CA LYS A 61 -8.28 5.72 0.74
C LYS A 61 -9.72 5.84 1.25
N LYS A 62 -10.70 5.80 0.33
CA LYS A 62 -12.13 5.89 0.66
C LYS A 62 -12.73 4.48 0.66
N TYR A 63 -12.81 3.88 1.84
CA TYR A 63 -13.35 2.53 2.01
C TYR A 63 -14.56 2.53 2.94
N GLN A 64 -15.41 1.52 2.80
CA GLN A 64 -16.47 1.26 3.77
C GLN A 64 -15.85 0.47 4.93
N LYS A 65 -16.17 0.79 6.19
CA LYS A 65 -15.55 0.17 7.38
C LYS A 65 -15.58 -1.37 7.42
N LYS A 66 -16.41 -2.01 6.60
CA LYS A 66 -16.55 -3.48 6.51
C LYS A 66 -15.76 -4.13 5.37
N THR A 67 -15.08 -3.35 4.52
CA THR A 67 -14.27 -3.87 3.41
C THR A 67 -12.79 -3.59 3.67
N PRO A 68 -11.88 -4.56 3.42
CA PRO A 68 -10.46 -4.28 3.47
C PRO A 68 -10.11 -3.16 2.50
N ASN A 69 -9.10 -2.38 2.84
CA ASN A 69 -8.62 -1.27 2.02
C ASN A 69 -7.12 -1.35 1.72
N CYS A 70 -6.50 -2.45 2.11
CA CYS A 70 -5.12 -2.79 1.88
C CYS A 70 -5.04 -4.26 1.44
N GLN A 71 -4.39 -4.51 0.31
CA GLN A 71 -4.14 -5.86 -0.20
C GLN A 71 -2.65 -5.99 -0.56
N LEU A 72 -1.95 -6.94 0.07
CA LEU A 72 -0.56 -7.23 -0.24
C LEU A 72 -0.48 -8.29 -1.34
N THR A 73 0.56 -8.23 -2.17
CA THR A 73 0.77 -9.21 -3.24
C THR A 73 2.24 -9.57 -3.42
N HIS A 74 2.49 -10.77 -3.94
CA HIS A 74 3.83 -11.27 -4.25
C HIS A 74 4.27 -11.00 -5.69
N THR A 75 3.41 -10.37 -6.51
CA THR A 75 3.70 -10.06 -7.91
C THR A 75 3.29 -8.62 -8.23
N LEU A 76 3.96 -8.03 -9.23
CA LEU A 76 3.57 -6.75 -9.82
C LEU A 76 2.76 -6.92 -11.11
N ASP A 77 2.68 -8.14 -11.64
CA ASP A 77 1.96 -8.47 -12.87
C ASP A 77 0.47 -8.71 -12.59
N HIS A 78 -0.28 -7.62 -12.59
CA HIS A 78 -1.72 -7.62 -12.37
C HIS A 78 -2.47 -7.05 -13.56
N ASN A 79 -3.50 -7.76 -14.01
CA ASN A 79 -4.46 -7.23 -14.97
C ASN A 79 -5.63 -6.57 -14.22
N PHE A 80 -5.69 -5.24 -14.25
CA PHE A 80 -6.77 -4.45 -13.64
C PHE A 80 -7.94 -4.15 -14.61
N HIS A 81 -7.99 -4.75 -15.80
CA HIS A 81 -8.98 -4.39 -16.83
C HIS A 81 -10.39 -4.97 -16.56
N ASP A 82 -10.48 -6.06 -15.79
CA ASP A 82 -11.73 -6.79 -15.57
C ASP A 82 -12.39 -6.41 -14.24
N CYS A 83 -12.93 -5.20 -14.15
CA CYS A 83 -13.67 -4.79 -12.96
C CYS A 83 -14.80 -3.80 -13.24
N ASN A 84 -15.83 -3.85 -12.39
CA ASN A 84 -16.95 -2.94 -12.48
C ASN A 84 -16.50 -1.52 -12.12
N ALA A 85 -17.12 -0.50 -12.73
CA ALA A 85 -16.79 0.89 -12.44
C ALA A 85 -16.91 1.26 -10.94
N GLY A 86 -17.80 0.58 -10.20
CA GLY A 86 -17.96 0.76 -8.75
C GLY A 86 -16.79 0.24 -7.90
N ASP A 87 -15.95 -0.63 -8.46
CA ASP A 87 -14.85 -1.28 -7.74
C ASP A 87 -13.53 -0.49 -7.84
N LYS A 88 -13.48 0.51 -8.72
CA LYS A 88 -12.33 1.41 -8.94
C LYS A 88 -11.99 2.29 -7.72
N GLY A 89 -10.95 3.11 -7.85
CA GLY A 89 -10.46 4.02 -6.80
C GLY A 89 -9.40 3.42 -5.88
N TRP A 90 -8.85 2.26 -6.21
CA TRP A 90 -7.64 1.74 -5.58
C TRP A 90 -6.39 2.32 -6.25
N ILE A 91 -5.27 2.27 -5.54
CA ILE A 91 -3.96 2.68 -6.05
C ILE A 91 -2.97 1.55 -5.75
N PHE A 92 -2.29 1.09 -6.79
CA PHE A 92 -1.29 0.03 -6.69
C PHE A 92 0.11 0.63 -6.56
N TYR A 93 0.85 0.18 -5.55
CA TYR A 93 2.17 0.67 -5.20
C TYR A 93 3.22 -0.43 -5.30
N HIS A 94 4.40 -0.06 -5.77
CA HIS A 94 5.56 -0.93 -5.86
C HIS A 94 6.78 -0.34 -5.12
N PRO A 95 7.69 -1.17 -4.59
CA PRO A 95 8.92 -0.71 -3.96
C PRO A 95 9.79 0.10 -4.93
N VAL A 96 10.42 1.16 -4.42
CA VAL A 96 11.37 2.01 -5.19
C VAL A 96 12.61 1.23 -5.61
N ALA A 97 13.03 0.25 -4.81
CA ALA A 97 14.15 -0.63 -5.10
C ALA A 97 13.71 -2.09 -4.94
N PRO A 98 14.21 -3.02 -5.78
CA PRO A 98 14.01 -4.45 -5.58
C PRO A 98 14.51 -4.83 -4.18
N ARG A 99 13.71 -5.60 -3.45
CA ARG A 99 14.16 -6.19 -2.19
C ARG A 99 15.13 -7.32 -2.51
N LYS A 100 16.38 -7.17 -2.04
CA LYS A 100 17.43 -8.19 -2.17
C LYS A 100 17.17 -9.37 -1.25
#